data_AF-A0A924LZK5-F1
#
_entry.id   AF-A0A924LZK5-F1
#
_cell.length_a   1.000
_cell.length_b   1.000
_cell.length_c   1.000
_cell.angle_alpha   90.00
_cell.angle_beta   90.00
_cell.angle_gamma   90.00
#
_symmetry.space_group_name_H-M   'P 1'
#
loop_
_entity.id
_entity.type
_entity.pdbx_description
1 polymer ?
#
loop_
_entity_poly.entity_id
_entity_poly.type
_entity_poly.pdbx_seq_one_letter_code
_entity_poly.pdbx_strand_id
1 'polypeptide(L)'
;MPWFPESSSLLFPADSSPAQLPFFEGLLELDADELSSSFAGEPKLDDPRHHPVRDVNSFADWVRKTQLWLSAEQVHAWPVDIVEHDGRVVEEVVLKLVRDGSPIELPVAIASDLDDTGRLVAVRLYHSLWPLTGGHEVRAPLLKVSPDAKLPDDAVGDYQRALAAGSVDGVLAVFEENATVREPAGGAYSYHGTNELRHIYTSMFTDGAGIPLEHCQLTDDGRACAIEYNIRKWGHHSIPPQAGLAVYVRGATGRLVSARIYDDVDPPTASDSSHSV
;
A
#
# COMPACT_ATOMS: atom_id res chain seq x y z
N MET A 1 -22.37 -1.64 11.41
CA MET A 1 -22.73 -0.46 10.58
C MET A 1 -21.61 -0.32 9.56
N PRO A 2 -21.87 -0.12 8.26
CA PRO A 2 -20.79 0.16 7.33
C PRO A 2 -20.19 1.52 7.68
N TRP A 3 -18.89 1.54 7.89
CA TRP A 3 -18.09 2.72 8.24
C TRP A 3 -18.01 3.64 7.01
N PHE A 4 -18.43 4.90 7.18
CA PHE A 4 -18.22 5.98 6.23
C PHE A 4 -17.25 6.96 6.88
N PRO A 5 -15.98 7.05 6.47
CA PRO A 5 -15.23 8.28 6.67
C PRO A 5 -15.88 9.33 5.75
N GLU A 6 -16.18 10.48 6.32
CA GLU A 6 -16.76 11.60 5.60
C GLU A 6 -15.95 11.91 4.33
N SER A 7 -16.70 12.15 3.26
CA SER A 7 -16.26 12.56 1.94
C SER A 7 -15.03 13.48 1.93
N SER A 8 -13.90 12.98 1.42
CA SER A 8 -12.97 13.86 0.72
C SER A 8 -13.61 14.21 -0.62
N SER A 9 -14.20 15.41 -0.63
CA SER A 9 -14.76 16.02 -1.82
C SER A 9 -13.63 16.20 -2.84
N LEU A 10 -13.77 15.61 -4.03
CA LEU A 10 -13.03 15.89 -5.28
C LEU A 10 -11.56 16.30 -5.09
N LEU A 11 -10.66 15.31 -5.19
CA LEU A 11 -9.22 15.57 -5.02
C LEU A 11 -8.58 16.42 -6.14
N PHE A 12 -9.25 16.75 -7.25
CA PHE A 12 -8.59 17.52 -8.33
C PHE A 12 -9.47 18.53 -9.07
N PRO A 13 -8.86 19.60 -9.65
CA PRO A 13 -9.56 20.56 -10.51
C PRO A 13 -9.96 19.91 -11.84
N ALA A 14 -11.09 20.33 -12.40
CA ALA A 14 -11.70 19.80 -13.63
C ALA A 14 -10.92 20.04 -14.96
N ASP A 15 -9.65 20.46 -14.89
CA ASP A 15 -8.84 20.91 -16.04
C ASP A 15 -7.48 20.18 -16.19
N SER A 16 -7.33 18.99 -15.59
CA SER A 16 -6.13 18.16 -15.80
C SER A 16 -6.04 17.65 -17.24
N SER A 17 -4.92 17.91 -17.92
CA SER A 17 -4.63 17.25 -19.21
C SER A 17 -4.43 15.74 -19.00
N PRO A 18 -4.55 14.87 -20.02
CA PRO A 18 -4.38 13.42 -19.87
C PRO A 18 -3.06 13.01 -19.19
N ALA A 19 -2.04 13.86 -19.21
CA ALA A 19 -0.75 13.68 -18.52
C ALA A 19 -0.79 13.91 -16.98
N GLN A 20 -1.95 14.17 -16.38
CA GLN A 20 -2.10 14.48 -14.95
C GLN A 20 -3.11 13.58 -14.21
N LEU A 21 -3.67 12.56 -14.87
CA LEU A 21 -4.52 11.60 -14.17
C LEU A 21 -3.67 10.75 -13.21
N PRO A 22 -4.14 10.47 -11.98
CA PRO A 22 -3.63 9.37 -11.18
C PRO A 22 -3.60 8.09 -12.02
N PHE A 23 -2.60 7.24 -11.79
CA PHE A 23 -2.38 6.08 -12.64
C PHE A 23 -3.60 5.16 -12.69
N PHE A 24 -4.31 4.97 -11.58
CA PHE A 24 -5.50 4.11 -11.56
C PHE A 24 -6.66 4.70 -12.37
N GLU A 25 -6.88 6.01 -12.30
CA GLU A 25 -7.89 6.69 -13.12
C GLU A 25 -7.53 6.58 -14.62
N GLY A 26 -6.27 6.81 -14.96
CA GLY A 26 -5.77 6.57 -16.33
C GLY A 26 -5.99 5.13 -16.80
N LEU A 27 -5.81 4.13 -15.93
CA LEU A 27 -6.10 2.73 -16.23
C LEU A 27 -7.58 2.46 -16.49
N LEU A 28 -8.50 3.21 -15.90
CA LEU A 28 -9.94 3.04 -16.14
C LEU A 28 -10.40 3.72 -17.43
N GLU A 29 -9.88 4.91 -17.71
CA GLU A 29 -10.43 5.80 -18.73
C GLU A 29 -9.69 5.71 -20.08
N LEU A 30 -8.40 5.39 -20.09
CA LEU A 30 -7.57 5.41 -21.28
C LEU A 30 -7.42 4.02 -21.91
N ASP A 31 -7.20 4.00 -23.22
CA ASP A 31 -6.74 2.78 -23.88
C ASP A 31 -5.24 2.52 -23.61
N ALA A 32 -4.76 1.34 -24.01
CA ALA A 32 -3.39 0.93 -23.77
C ALA A 32 -2.34 1.84 -24.43
N ASP A 33 -2.62 2.38 -25.62
CA ASP A 33 -1.68 3.23 -26.35
C ASP A 33 -1.62 4.62 -25.71
N GLU A 34 -2.78 5.16 -25.32
CA GLU A 34 -2.90 6.42 -24.59
C GLU A 34 -2.20 6.36 -23.24
N LEU A 35 -2.48 5.34 -22.42
CA LEU A 35 -1.82 5.18 -21.12
C LEU A 35 -0.31 4.93 -21.24
N SER A 36 0.10 4.19 -22.28
CA SER A 36 1.52 3.97 -22.59
C SER A 36 2.22 5.29 -22.92
N SER A 37 1.54 6.24 -23.58
CA SER A 37 2.11 7.54 -23.93
C SER A 37 2.48 8.41 -22.70
N SER A 38 1.87 8.14 -21.54
CA SER A 38 2.18 8.78 -20.27
C SER A 38 3.55 8.38 -19.70
N PHE A 39 4.13 7.26 -20.15
CA PHE A 39 5.47 6.83 -19.72
C PHE A 39 6.57 7.55 -20.48
N ALA A 40 7.63 7.97 -19.78
CA ALA A 40 8.83 8.61 -20.33
C ALA A 40 9.54 7.76 -21.41
N GLY A 41 9.40 6.43 -21.32
CA GLY A 41 9.95 5.44 -22.25
C GLY A 41 9.11 4.16 -22.25
N GLU A 42 9.73 3.00 -22.43
CA GLU A 42 9.01 1.72 -22.35
C GLU A 42 8.36 1.55 -20.95
N PRO A 43 7.07 1.15 -20.90
CA PRO A 43 6.38 0.96 -19.62
C PRO A 43 7.07 -0.07 -18.73
N LYS A 44 7.25 0.29 -17.46
CA LYS A 44 7.77 -0.58 -16.41
C LYS A 44 6.72 -0.68 -15.32
N LEU A 45 6.13 -1.85 -15.17
CA LEU A 45 5.08 -2.09 -14.21
C LEU A 45 5.28 -3.41 -13.46
N ASP A 46 5.12 -3.36 -12.14
CA ASP A 46 5.09 -4.54 -11.28
C ASP A 46 3.71 -4.66 -10.64
N ASP A 47 3.04 -5.79 -10.86
CA ASP A 47 1.70 -6.10 -10.37
C ASP A 47 1.72 -7.43 -9.61
N PRO A 48 1.11 -7.52 -8.42
CA PRO A 48 1.04 -8.77 -7.66
C PRO A 48 0.49 -9.98 -8.42
N ARG A 49 -0.39 -9.77 -9.39
CA ARG A 49 -1.14 -10.81 -10.10
C ARG A 49 -0.53 -11.23 -11.43
N HIS A 50 0.46 -10.47 -11.90
CA HIS A 50 0.96 -10.58 -13.27
C HIS A 50 2.49 -10.54 -13.28
N HIS A 51 3.08 -11.15 -14.32
CA HIS A 51 4.51 -11.05 -14.50
C HIS A 51 4.94 -9.59 -14.71
N PRO A 52 6.16 -9.22 -14.28
CA PRO A 52 6.70 -7.89 -14.50
C PRO A 52 6.60 -7.45 -15.97
N VAL A 53 6.01 -6.29 -16.20
CA VAL A 53 5.85 -5.67 -17.52
C VAL A 53 7.03 -4.76 -17.80
N ARG A 54 7.68 -4.95 -18.95
CA ARG A 54 8.90 -4.21 -19.32
C ARG A 54 8.92 -3.71 -20.77
N ASP A 55 7.83 -3.89 -21.50
CA ASP A 55 7.71 -3.50 -22.91
C ASP A 55 6.25 -3.13 -23.23
N VAL A 56 6.06 -2.42 -24.34
CA VAL A 56 4.76 -1.87 -24.74
C VAL A 56 3.71 -2.95 -25.03
N ASN A 57 4.10 -4.09 -25.61
CA ASN A 57 3.14 -5.14 -25.95
C ASN A 57 2.63 -5.84 -24.68
N SER A 58 3.56 -6.19 -23.79
CA SER A 58 3.23 -6.75 -22.47
C SER A 58 2.37 -5.78 -21.65
N PHE A 59 2.63 -4.47 -21.76
CA PHE A 59 1.83 -3.43 -21.12
C PHE A 59 0.41 -3.36 -21.70
N ALA A 60 0.26 -3.36 -23.02
CA ALA A 60 -1.05 -3.34 -23.66
C ALA A 60 -1.89 -4.58 -23.33
N ASP A 61 -1.24 -5.75 -23.23
CA ASP A 61 -1.89 -6.97 -22.76
C ASP A 61 -2.29 -6.89 -21.29
N TRP A 62 -1.45 -6.30 -20.44
CA TRP A 62 -1.75 -6.08 -19.03
C TRP A 62 -2.95 -5.13 -18.86
N VAL A 63 -2.96 -3.96 -19.50
CA VAL A 63 -4.06 -2.98 -19.45
C VAL A 63 -5.38 -3.66 -19.83
N ARG A 64 -5.40 -4.36 -20.97
CA ARG A 64 -6.60 -5.05 -21.47
C ARG A 64 -7.10 -6.11 -20.50
N LYS A 65 -6.21 -6.93 -19.94
CA LYS A 65 -6.56 -7.99 -18.98
C LYS A 65 -7.09 -7.40 -17.68
N THR A 66 -6.46 -6.34 -17.19
CA THR A 66 -6.85 -5.67 -15.95
C THR A 66 -8.20 -4.97 -16.11
N GLN A 67 -8.42 -4.21 -17.19
CA GLN A 67 -9.72 -3.60 -17.49
C GLN A 67 -10.83 -4.64 -17.68
N LEU A 68 -10.55 -5.73 -18.39
CA LEU A 68 -11.52 -6.82 -18.56
C LEU A 68 -11.88 -7.45 -17.21
N TRP A 69 -10.90 -7.68 -16.34
CA TRP A 69 -11.13 -8.21 -14.99
C TRP A 69 -11.94 -7.24 -14.13
N LEU A 70 -11.57 -5.95 -14.10
CA LEU A 70 -12.29 -4.91 -13.35
C LEU A 70 -13.76 -4.85 -13.76
N SER A 71 -14.02 -4.89 -15.08
CA SER A 71 -15.38 -4.90 -15.62
C SER A 71 -16.15 -6.19 -15.30
N ALA A 72 -15.52 -7.37 -15.48
CA ALA A 72 -16.15 -8.66 -15.23
C ALA A 72 -16.55 -8.85 -13.76
N GLU A 73 -15.69 -8.41 -12.84
CA GLU A 73 -15.93 -8.44 -11.39
C GLU A 73 -16.82 -7.28 -10.90
N GLN A 74 -17.25 -6.39 -11.80
CA GLN A 74 -18.04 -5.19 -11.48
C GLN A 74 -17.40 -4.37 -10.35
N VAL A 75 -16.08 -4.22 -10.41
CA VAL A 75 -15.30 -3.52 -9.39
C VAL A 75 -15.71 -2.07 -9.32
N HIS A 76 -15.97 -1.58 -8.11
CA HIS A 76 -16.12 -0.17 -7.82
C HIS A 76 -14.90 0.32 -7.05
N ALA A 77 -14.12 1.20 -7.66
CA ALA A 77 -12.94 1.78 -7.05
C ALA A 77 -13.28 3.04 -6.26
N TRP A 78 -12.70 3.15 -5.07
CA TRP A 78 -12.80 4.30 -4.19
C TRP A 78 -11.40 4.88 -3.96
N PRO A 79 -11.13 6.12 -4.39
CA PRO A 79 -9.91 6.82 -4.00
C PRO A 79 -9.86 6.98 -2.47
N VAL A 80 -8.69 6.75 -1.89
CA VAL A 80 -8.44 6.90 -0.45
C VAL A 80 -7.60 8.13 -0.19
N ASP A 81 -6.41 8.20 -0.79
CA ASP A 81 -5.42 9.24 -0.53
C ASP A 81 -4.38 9.26 -1.64
N ILE A 82 -3.67 10.39 -1.77
CA ILE A 82 -2.52 10.54 -2.67
C ILE A 82 -1.41 11.26 -1.89
N VAL A 83 -0.19 10.71 -1.94
CA VAL A 83 1.02 11.27 -1.32
C VAL A 83 2.03 11.59 -2.41
N GLU A 84 2.44 12.85 -2.52
CA GLU A 84 3.34 13.30 -3.58
C GLU A 84 4.56 14.04 -3.02
N HIS A 85 5.75 13.65 -3.48
CA HIS A 85 6.99 14.33 -3.12
C HIS A 85 8.08 14.03 -4.14
N ASP A 86 8.81 15.06 -4.56
CA ASP A 86 10.04 14.97 -5.38
C ASP A 86 9.97 13.96 -6.54
N GLY A 87 9.00 14.15 -7.44
CA GLY A 87 8.84 13.30 -8.63
C GLY A 87 8.30 11.91 -8.32
N ARG A 88 7.65 11.71 -7.18
CA ARG A 88 6.98 10.46 -6.83
C ARG A 88 5.58 10.69 -6.33
N VAL A 89 4.71 9.76 -6.70
CA VAL A 89 3.29 9.74 -6.35
C VAL A 89 2.96 8.37 -5.80
N VAL A 90 2.30 8.32 -4.65
CA VAL A 90 1.70 7.10 -4.11
C VAL A 90 0.20 7.33 -4.04
N GLU A 91 -0.53 6.63 -4.90
CA GLU A 91 -2.00 6.63 -4.93
C GLU A 91 -2.53 5.45 -4.12
N GLU A 92 -3.54 5.69 -3.29
CA GLU A 92 -4.26 4.65 -2.56
C GLU A 92 -5.71 4.56 -3.04
N VAL A 93 -6.13 3.36 -3.42
CA VAL A 93 -7.48 3.03 -3.87
C VAL A 93 -7.98 1.79 -3.14
N VAL A 94 -9.28 1.73 -2.85
CA VAL A 94 -9.94 0.49 -2.42
C VAL A 94 -10.84 0.00 -3.53
N LEU A 95 -10.58 -1.21 -4.01
CA LEU A 95 -11.43 -1.92 -4.96
C LEU A 95 -12.50 -2.69 -4.20
N LYS A 96 -13.76 -2.37 -4.44
CA LYS A 96 -14.91 -3.07 -3.87
C LYS A 96 -15.51 -3.99 -4.93
N LEU A 97 -15.65 -5.26 -4.60
CA LEU A 97 -16.21 -6.29 -5.48
C LEU A 97 -17.01 -7.32 -4.68
N VAL A 98 -17.76 -8.16 -5.38
CA VAL A 98 -18.53 -9.25 -4.77
C VAL A 98 -18.04 -10.56 -5.36
N ARG A 99 -17.59 -11.48 -4.51
CA ARG A 99 -17.17 -12.82 -4.93
C ARG A 99 -17.88 -13.87 -4.10
N ASP A 100 -18.43 -14.88 -4.76
CA ASP A 100 -19.23 -15.94 -4.14
C ASP A 100 -20.34 -15.39 -3.22
N GLY A 101 -20.92 -14.24 -3.59
CA GLY A 101 -21.96 -13.55 -2.83
C GLY A 101 -21.47 -12.73 -1.63
N SER A 102 -20.17 -12.69 -1.37
CA SER A 102 -19.58 -11.95 -0.25
C SER A 102 -18.88 -10.66 -0.74
N PRO A 103 -19.09 -9.52 -0.06
CA PRO A 103 -18.36 -8.30 -0.38
C PRO A 103 -16.89 -8.44 0.00
N ILE A 104 -16.01 -8.03 -0.90
CA ILE A 104 -14.56 -7.95 -0.69
C ILE A 104 -14.16 -6.48 -0.84
N GLU A 105 -13.31 -6.02 0.09
CA GLU A 105 -12.55 -4.78 -0.05
C GLU A 105 -11.09 -5.14 -0.27
N LEU A 106 -10.53 -4.74 -1.41
CA LEU A 106 -9.13 -4.93 -1.77
C LEU A 106 -8.43 -3.57 -1.81
N PRO A 107 -7.68 -3.21 -0.75
CA PRO A 107 -6.85 -2.01 -0.76
C PRO A 107 -5.66 -2.20 -1.70
N VAL A 108 -5.44 -1.21 -2.55
CA VAL A 108 -4.32 -1.13 -3.50
C VAL A 108 -3.57 0.17 -3.27
N ALA A 109 -2.26 0.10 -3.15
CA ALA A 109 -1.38 1.26 -3.23
C ALA A 109 -0.55 1.17 -4.52
N ILE A 110 -0.36 2.31 -5.18
CA ILE A 110 0.29 2.41 -6.48
C ILE A 110 1.40 3.44 -6.35
N ALA A 111 2.64 2.98 -6.33
CA ALA A 111 3.81 3.86 -6.31
C ALA A 111 4.29 4.13 -7.74
N SER A 112 4.31 5.40 -8.12
CA SER A 112 4.76 5.87 -9.43
C SER A 112 6.01 6.75 -9.28
N ASP A 113 7.05 6.42 -10.05
CA ASP A 113 8.21 7.28 -10.27
C ASP A 113 7.98 8.14 -11.49
N LEU A 114 8.27 9.44 -11.40
CA LEU A 114 8.14 10.41 -12.48
C LEU A 114 9.52 10.95 -12.88
N ASP A 115 9.67 11.32 -14.15
CA ASP A 115 10.82 12.11 -14.60
C ASP A 115 10.60 13.62 -14.35
N ASP A 116 11.60 14.43 -14.67
CA ASP A 116 11.55 15.90 -14.51
C ASP A 116 10.43 16.57 -15.33
N THR A 117 9.82 15.86 -16.28
CA THR A 117 8.69 16.33 -17.09
C THR A 117 7.33 15.86 -16.55
N GLY A 118 7.32 15.10 -15.45
CA GLY A 118 6.12 14.52 -14.85
C GLY A 118 5.65 13.24 -15.54
N ARG A 119 6.45 12.62 -16.41
CA ARG A 119 6.08 11.37 -17.11
C ARG A 119 6.48 10.15 -16.31
N LEU A 120 5.68 9.08 -16.40
CA LEU A 120 5.90 7.84 -15.67
C LEU A 120 7.20 7.15 -16.08
N VAL A 121 8.04 6.82 -15.12
CA VAL A 121 9.28 6.06 -15.29
C VAL A 121 9.06 4.60 -14.90
N ALA A 122 8.34 4.36 -13.80
CA ALA A 122 7.98 3.04 -13.31
C ALA A 122 6.74 3.12 -12.42
N VAL A 123 5.96 2.04 -12.40
CA VAL A 123 4.76 1.89 -11.56
C VAL A 123 4.84 0.56 -10.81
N ARG A 124 4.52 0.56 -9.52
CA ARG A 124 4.51 -0.65 -8.68
C ARG A 124 3.21 -0.69 -7.90
N LEU A 125 2.46 -1.78 -8.07
CA LEU A 125 1.20 -2.02 -7.38
C LEU A 125 1.46 -2.90 -6.14
N TYR A 126 0.81 -2.52 -5.05
CA TYR A 126 0.89 -3.18 -3.76
C TYR A 126 -0.51 -3.48 -3.26
N HIS A 127 -0.83 -4.77 -3.16
CA HIS A 127 -2.00 -5.28 -2.47
C HIS A 127 -1.75 -6.74 -2.07
N SER A 128 -2.54 -7.23 -1.11
CA SER A 128 -2.58 -8.65 -0.74
C SER A 128 -3.40 -9.44 -1.76
N LEU A 129 -3.07 -10.71 -1.99
CA LEU A 129 -3.97 -11.63 -2.69
C LEU A 129 -4.93 -12.34 -1.75
N TRP A 130 -4.69 -12.28 -0.44
CA TRP A 130 -5.54 -12.91 0.57
C TRP A 130 -7.03 -12.63 0.39
N PRO A 131 -7.49 -11.38 0.19
CA PRO A 131 -8.92 -11.11 0.02
C PRO A 131 -9.52 -11.77 -1.23
N LEU A 132 -8.69 -12.09 -2.23
CA LEU A 132 -9.10 -12.68 -3.50
C LEU A 132 -8.95 -14.21 -3.52
N THR A 133 -7.96 -14.78 -2.85
CA THR A 133 -7.58 -16.19 -3.00
C THR A 133 -7.62 -16.97 -1.70
N GLY A 134 -7.68 -16.30 -0.55
CA GLY A 134 -7.50 -16.90 0.77
C GLY A 134 -6.09 -17.42 1.03
N GLY A 135 -5.10 -16.91 0.29
CA GLY A 135 -3.69 -17.27 0.47
C GLY A 135 -2.75 -16.15 0.05
N HIS A 136 -1.52 -16.21 0.55
CA HIS A 136 -0.45 -15.25 0.23
C HIS A 136 0.34 -15.69 -1.00
N GLU A 137 0.69 -14.74 -1.86
CA GLU A 137 1.69 -14.92 -2.92
C GLU A 137 2.94 -14.10 -2.59
N VAL A 138 3.98 -14.79 -2.13
CA VAL A 138 5.25 -14.19 -1.72
C VAL A 138 5.87 -13.40 -2.88
N ARG A 139 5.96 -12.08 -2.70
CA ARG A 139 6.53 -11.18 -3.71
C ARG A 139 7.99 -10.89 -3.42
N ALA A 140 8.88 -11.29 -4.33
CA ALA A 140 10.30 -10.95 -4.22
C ALA A 140 10.53 -9.42 -4.16
N PRO A 141 11.67 -8.96 -3.60
CA PRO A 141 12.01 -7.54 -3.54
C PRO A 141 11.90 -6.83 -4.90
N LEU A 142 11.10 -5.77 -4.96
CA LEU A 142 10.97 -4.91 -6.15
C LEU A 142 12.04 -3.84 -6.21
N LEU A 143 12.46 -3.35 -5.04
CA LEU A 143 13.47 -2.31 -4.89
C LEU A 143 14.62 -2.79 -4.00
N LYS A 144 15.79 -2.19 -4.22
CA LYS A 144 16.93 -2.33 -3.31
C LYS A 144 16.76 -1.35 -2.16
N VAL A 145 17.32 -1.72 -1.02
CA VAL A 145 17.49 -0.79 0.12
C VAL A 145 18.27 0.43 -0.35
N SER A 146 17.71 1.62 -0.11
CA SER A 146 18.37 2.87 -0.45
C SER A 146 19.01 3.48 0.80
N PRO A 147 20.30 3.83 0.79
CA PRO A 147 20.90 4.63 1.86
C PRO A 147 20.25 6.02 2.03
N ASP A 148 19.57 6.50 0.98
CA ASP A 148 18.90 7.79 0.97
C ASP A 148 17.46 7.71 1.51
N ALA A 149 16.93 6.49 1.72
CA ALA A 149 15.65 6.24 2.37
C ALA A 149 15.75 6.48 3.89
N LYS A 150 15.98 7.73 4.29
CA LYS A 150 16.10 8.13 5.69
C LYS A 150 14.72 8.34 6.28
N LEU A 151 14.42 7.57 7.33
CA LEU A 151 13.21 7.78 8.10
C LEU A 151 13.16 9.20 8.68
N PRO A 152 11.98 9.85 8.64
CA PRO A 152 11.79 11.14 9.29
C PRO A 152 11.99 11.03 10.81
N ASP A 153 12.48 12.10 11.43
CA ASP A 153 12.68 12.17 12.89
C ASP A 153 11.40 12.61 13.60
N ASP A 154 10.36 11.79 13.45
CA ASP A 154 9.02 12.02 13.99
C ASP A 154 8.29 10.70 14.31
N ALA A 155 6.98 10.76 14.49
CA ALA A 155 6.13 9.61 14.81
C ALA A 155 6.23 8.45 13.80
N VAL A 156 6.51 8.71 12.52
CA VAL A 156 6.74 7.66 11.52
C VAL A 156 8.06 6.95 11.78
N GLY A 157 9.14 7.70 12.02
CA GLY A 157 10.44 7.12 12.38
C GLY A 157 10.40 6.37 13.71
N ASP A 158 9.71 6.90 14.71
CA ASP A 158 9.50 6.25 16.00
C ASP A 158 8.68 4.96 15.86
N TYR A 159 7.62 4.97 15.03
CA TYR A 159 6.84 3.78 14.71
C TYR A 159 7.73 2.67 14.13
N GLN A 160 8.56 2.98 13.14
CA GLN A 160 9.45 2.01 12.50
C GLN A 160 10.46 1.42 13.50
N ARG A 161 11.01 2.25 14.40
CA ARG A 161 11.91 1.79 15.47
C ARG A 161 11.19 0.87 16.46
N ALA A 162 9.98 1.23 16.88
CA ALA A 162 9.18 0.44 17.80
C ALA A 162 8.73 -0.90 17.19
N LEU A 163 8.34 -0.89 15.91
CA LEU A 163 7.99 -2.07 15.13
C LEU A 163 9.18 -3.03 15.04
N ALA A 164 10.37 -2.53 14.68
CA ALA A 164 11.58 -3.33 14.61
C ALA A 164 11.99 -3.93 15.97
N ALA A 165 11.73 -3.20 17.06
CA ALA A 165 12.02 -3.64 18.43
C ALA A 165 10.96 -4.59 19.01
N GLY A 166 9.79 -4.74 18.39
CA GLY A 166 8.67 -5.51 18.94
C GLY A 166 8.05 -4.85 20.18
N SER A 167 8.11 -3.51 20.26
CA SER A 167 7.64 -2.75 21.42
C SER A 167 6.18 -2.34 21.25
N VAL A 168 5.26 -3.10 21.87
CA VAL A 168 3.82 -2.74 21.86
C VAL A 168 3.61 -1.33 22.41
N ASP A 169 4.21 -1.01 23.57
CA ASP A 169 4.04 0.31 24.19
C ASP A 169 4.70 1.43 23.36
N GLY A 170 5.85 1.15 22.72
CA GLY A 170 6.48 2.10 21.81
C GLY A 170 5.62 2.38 20.58
N VAL A 171 4.99 1.36 20.01
CA VAL A 171 4.07 1.51 18.90
C VAL A 171 2.84 2.33 19.33
N LEU A 172 2.22 2.01 20.46
CA LEU A 172 1.03 2.74 20.92
C LEU A 172 1.32 4.20 21.29
N ALA A 173 2.53 4.51 21.74
CA ALA A 173 2.91 5.87 22.12
C ALA A 173 2.92 6.85 20.93
N VAL A 174 3.14 6.37 19.70
CA VAL A 174 3.19 7.21 18.50
C VAL A 174 1.82 7.48 17.88
N PHE A 175 0.79 6.73 18.27
CA PHE A 175 -0.57 6.87 17.73
C PHE A 175 -1.40 7.86 18.56
N GLU A 176 -2.35 8.52 17.90
CA GLU A 176 -3.45 9.19 18.57
C GLU A 176 -4.43 8.18 19.18
N GLU A 177 -5.21 8.61 20.18
CA GLU A 177 -6.10 7.72 20.96
C GLU A 177 -7.13 6.98 20.10
N ASN A 178 -7.61 7.64 19.04
CA ASN A 178 -8.60 7.12 18.09
C ASN A 178 -8.00 6.74 16.72
N ALA A 179 -6.69 6.50 16.66
CA ALA A 179 -6.02 6.15 15.42
C ALA A 179 -6.52 4.82 14.84
N THR A 180 -6.29 4.62 13.54
CA THR A 180 -6.65 3.40 12.83
C THR A 180 -5.42 2.68 12.28
N VAL A 181 -5.42 1.36 12.33
CA VAL A 181 -4.44 0.52 11.62
C VAL A 181 -5.22 -0.46 10.76
N ARG A 182 -4.85 -0.56 9.48
CA ARG A 182 -5.50 -1.46 8.53
C ARG A 182 -4.50 -2.42 7.92
N GLU A 183 -4.71 -3.71 8.14
CA GLU A 183 -3.90 -4.79 7.60
C GLU A 183 -4.13 -4.99 6.09
N PRO A 184 -3.19 -5.64 5.37
CA PRO A 184 -3.31 -5.84 3.92
C PRO A 184 -4.58 -6.58 3.47
N ALA A 185 -5.17 -7.40 4.34
CA ALA A 185 -6.35 -8.20 4.09
C ALA A 185 -7.68 -7.42 3.97
N GLY A 186 -7.64 -6.09 4.11
CA GLY A 186 -8.78 -5.21 3.77
C GLY A 186 -9.58 -4.69 4.97
N GLY A 187 -10.74 -4.11 4.69
CA GLY A 187 -11.52 -3.34 5.67
C GLY A 187 -11.93 -4.12 6.91
N ALA A 188 -12.20 -5.43 6.78
CA ALA A 188 -12.53 -6.31 7.91
C ALA A 188 -11.39 -6.43 8.93
N TYR A 189 -10.15 -6.11 8.54
CA TYR A 189 -8.94 -6.15 9.35
C TYR A 189 -8.46 -4.73 9.66
N SER A 190 -9.40 -3.88 10.08
CA SER A 190 -9.14 -2.52 10.54
C SER A 190 -9.35 -2.44 12.05
N TYR A 191 -8.38 -1.86 12.74
CA TYR A 191 -8.33 -1.79 14.19
C TYR A 191 -8.36 -0.33 14.62
N HIS A 192 -9.19 -0.02 15.61
CA HIS A 192 -9.55 1.32 16.01
C HIS A 192 -9.22 1.58 17.48
N GLY A 193 -8.39 2.60 17.68
CA GLY A 193 -8.01 3.10 18.99
C GLY A 193 -7.09 2.17 19.77
N THR A 194 -6.63 2.67 20.92
CA THR A 194 -5.50 2.08 21.67
C THR A 194 -5.69 0.60 22.04
N ASN A 195 -6.91 0.17 22.36
CA ASN A 195 -7.16 -1.21 22.81
C ASN A 195 -7.04 -2.23 21.67
N GLU A 196 -7.63 -1.94 20.52
CA GLU A 196 -7.56 -2.83 19.36
C GLU A 196 -6.14 -2.84 18.77
N LEU A 197 -5.49 -1.69 18.68
CA LEU A 197 -4.07 -1.61 18.31
C LEU A 197 -3.19 -2.42 19.27
N ARG A 198 -3.43 -2.34 20.59
CA ARG A 198 -2.69 -3.13 21.58
C ARG A 198 -2.88 -4.63 21.33
N HIS A 199 -4.10 -5.05 21.07
CA HIS A 199 -4.42 -6.45 20.80
C HIS A 199 -3.61 -6.97 19.59
N ILE A 200 -3.65 -6.26 18.47
CA ILE A 200 -2.98 -6.73 17.25
C ILE A 200 -1.46 -6.69 17.33
N TYR A 201 -0.87 -5.65 17.93
CA TYR A 201 0.59 -5.60 18.04
C TYR A 201 1.10 -6.61 19.06
N THR A 202 0.32 -6.93 20.09
CA THR A 202 0.65 -8.05 20.99
C THR A 202 0.65 -9.37 20.22
N SER A 203 -0.35 -9.60 19.36
CA SER A 203 -0.42 -10.78 18.49
C SER A 203 0.78 -10.86 17.54
N MET A 204 1.06 -9.79 16.79
CA MET A 204 2.16 -9.71 15.84
C MET A 204 3.54 -9.92 16.48
N PHE A 205 3.71 -9.55 17.75
CA PHE A 205 4.98 -9.71 18.50
C PHE A 205 5.00 -10.93 19.43
N THR A 206 4.03 -11.84 19.33
CA THR A 206 3.93 -13.03 20.22
C THR A 206 5.19 -13.88 20.20
N ASP A 207 5.90 -13.92 19.08
CA ASP A 207 7.17 -14.65 18.94
C ASP A 207 8.38 -13.93 19.59
N GLY A 208 8.17 -12.86 20.37
CA GLY A 208 9.19 -12.29 21.26
C GLY A 208 10.23 -11.36 20.61
N ALA A 209 10.06 -11.04 19.33
CA ALA A 209 10.87 -10.05 18.60
C ALA A 209 10.00 -9.24 17.63
N GLY A 210 10.55 -8.13 17.13
CA GLY A 210 9.84 -7.22 16.23
C GLY A 210 9.87 -7.62 14.76
N ILE A 211 9.45 -6.66 13.93
CA ILE A 211 9.33 -6.78 12.48
C ILE A 211 10.22 -5.70 11.84
N PRO A 212 11.55 -5.93 11.74
CA PRO A 212 12.44 -4.97 11.14
C PRO A 212 12.21 -4.91 9.62
N LEU A 213 11.93 -3.71 9.12
CA LEU A 213 11.76 -3.44 7.70
C LEU A 213 13.05 -2.86 7.10
N GLU A 214 13.41 -3.34 5.91
CA GLU A 214 14.45 -2.73 5.08
C GLU A 214 13.82 -1.63 4.21
N HIS A 215 14.00 -0.37 4.59
CA HIS A 215 13.41 0.77 3.88
C HIS A 215 14.07 0.96 2.51
N CYS A 216 13.27 0.91 1.46
CA CYS A 216 13.74 1.01 0.08
C CYS A 216 13.55 2.43 -0.46
N GLN A 217 12.37 3.01 -0.24
CA GLN A 217 12.06 4.35 -0.72
C GLN A 217 10.94 4.98 0.10
N LEU A 218 10.98 6.31 0.22
CA LEU A 218 9.98 7.11 0.93
C LEU A 218 9.37 8.13 -0.03
N THR A 219 8.07 8.39 0.12
CA THR A 219 7.38 9.54 -0.43
C THR A 219 6.67 10.23 0.75
N ASP A 220 7.10 11.42 1.14
CA ASP A 220 6.60 12.12 2.33
C ASP A 220 6.22 13.56 1.98
N ASP A 221 4.93 13.88 2.05
CA ASP A 221 4.39 15.22 1.77
C ASP A 221 4.25 16.08 3.04
N GLY A 222 4.76 15.59 4.18
CA GLY A 222 4.65 16.20 5.50
C GLY A 222 3.34 15.86 6.24
N ARG A 223 2.27 15.52 5.53
CA ARG A 223 1.00 15.05 6.10
C ARG A 223 0.99 13.52 6.20
N ALA A 224 1.45 12.84 5.16
CA ALA A 224 1.53 11.40 5.06
C ALA A 224 2.91 10.97 4.56
N CYS A 225 3.35 9.79 5.00
CA CYS A 225 4.60 9.18 4.61
C CYS A 225 4.33 7.77 4.10
N ALA A 226 4.54 7.55 2.80
CA ALA A 226 4.52 6.23 2.19
C ALA A 226 5.94 5.64 2.18
N ILE A 227 6.07 4.38 2.60
CA ILE A 227 7.35 3.69 2.66
C ILE A 227 7.24 2.37 1.88
N GLU A 228 8.00 2.25 0.81
CA GLU A 228 8.28 0.96 0.16
C GLU A 228 9.39 0.25 0.92
N TYR A 229 9.20 -1.02 1.25
CA TYR A 229 10.12 -1.79 2.07
C TYR A 229 10.28 -3.23 1.58
N ASN A 230 11.34 -3.88 2.06
CA ASN A 230 11.44 -5.34 2.08
C ASN A 230 11.37 -5.83 3.53
N ILE A 231 10.69 -6.94 3.76
CA ILE A 231 10.74 -7.70 5.01
C ILE A 231 11.56 -8.96 4.81
N ARG A 232 12.44 -9.27 5.75
CA ARG A 232 13.26 -10.51 5.75
C ARG A 232 13.16 -11.31 7.04
N LYS A 233 12.52 -10.73 8.05
CA LYS A 233 12.44 -11.30 9.39
C LYS A 233 11.15 -10.85 10.05
N TRP A 234 10.51 -11.77 10.76
CA TRP A 234 9.37 -11.51 11.62
C TRP A 234 9.56 -12.31 12.90
N GLY A 235 9.59 -11.64 14.06
CA GLY A 235 9.91 -12.30 15.31
C GLY A 235 11.33 -12.88 15.27
N HIS A 236 11.50 -14.13 15.68
CA HIS A 236 12.76 -14.86 15.57
C HIS A 236 12.94 -15.56 14.22
N HIS A 237 11.94 -15.51 13.34
CA HIS A 237 11.96 -16.22 12.06
C HIS A 237 12.55 -15.38 10.93
N SER A 238 13.56 -15.93 10.24
CA SER A 238 13.93 -15.45 8.91
C SER A 238 12.88 -15.94 7.91
N ILE A 239 12.40 -15.03 7.06
CA ILE A 239 11.45 -15.33 5.98
C ILE A 239 12.11 -15.01 4.62
N PRO A 240 11.63 -15.59 3.50
CA PRO A 240 12.03 -15.12 2.18
C PRO A 240 11.83 -13.60 2.10
N PRO A 241 12.74 -12.85 1.43
CA PRO A 241 12.56 -11.41 1.29
C PRO A 241 11.25 -11.10 0.57
N GLN A 242 10.39 -10.27 1.17
CA GLN A 242 9.09 -9.92 0.60
C GLN A 242 8.92 -8.41 0.49
N ALA A 243 8.41 -7.93 -0.65
CA ALA A 243 8.16 -6.51 -0.87
C ALA A 243 6.82 -6.07 -0.29
N GLY A 244 6.77 -4.85 0.25
CA GLY A 244 5.56 -4.22 0.76
C GLY A 244 5.61 -2.70 0.67
N LEU A 245 4.47 -2.07 0.90
CA LEU A 245 4.32 -0.63 1.04
C LEU A 245 3.41 -0.33 2.23
N ALA A 246 3.73 0.68 3.03
CA ALA A 246 2.83 1.18 4.05
C ALA A 246 2.71 2.70 3.99
N VAL A 247 1.52 3.23 4.26
CA VAL A 247 1.26 4.67 4.35
C VAL A 247 0.89 5.04 5.79
N TYR A 248 1.59 6.03 6.32
CA TYR A 248 1.40 6.55 7.68
C TYR A 248 0.90 7.99 7.59
N VAL A 249 -0.24 8.29 8.21
CA VAL A 249 -0.83 9.64 8.20
C VAL A 249 -0.66 10.28 9.58
N ARG A 250 -0.11 11.50 9.58
CA ARG A 250 0.08 12.32 10.78
C ARG A 250 -1.18 13.12 11.07
N GLY A 251 -1.56 13.18 12.34
CA GLY A 251 -2.61 14.05 12.85
C GLY A 251 -2.08 15.42 13.24
N ALA A 252 -3.00 16.27 13.72
CA ALA A 252 -2.66 17.64 14.16
C ALA A 252 -1.67 17.67 15.32
N THR A 253 -1.55 16.57 16.09
CA THR A 253 -0.59 16.46 17.21
C THR A 253 0.81 16.03 16.77
N GLY A 254 1.01 15.72 15.47
CA GLY A 254 2.24 15.11 14.95
C GLY A 254 2.34 13.61 15.19
N ARG A 255 1.42 13.01 15.96
CA ARG A 255 1.25 11.56 16.11
C ARG A 255 0.48 10.96 14.94
N LEU A 256 0.53 9.64 14.80
CA LEU A 256 -0.15 8.93 13.73
C LEU A 256 -1.66 8.83 14.01
N VAL A 257 -2.47 9.20 13.02
CA VAL A 257 -3.92 8.97 13.02
C VAL A 257 -4.29 7.74 12.19
N SER A 258 -3.42 7.31 11.28
CA SER A 258 -3.65 6.13 10.46
C SER A 258 -2.35 5.44 10.05
N ALA A 259 -2.34 4.12 10.02
CA ALA A 259 -1.36 3.31 9.29
C ALA A 259 -2.10 2.31 8.38
N ARG A 260 -1.70 2.25 7.11
CA ARG A 260 -2.33 1.43 6.08
C ARG A 260 -1.28 0.60 5.37
N ILE A 261 -1.39 -0.72 5.46
CA ILE A 261 -0.34 -1.65 5.00
C ILE A 261 -0.79 -2.33 3.71
N TYR A 262 0.10 -2.40 2.72
CA TYR A 262 -0.13 -2.94 1.39
C TYR A 262 1.01 -3.91 1.06
N ASP A 263 0.88 -5.13 1.55
CA ASP A 263 1.80 -6.21 1.23
C ASP A 263 1.05 -7.53 1.08
N ASP A 264 1.77 -8.60 0.81
CA ASP A 264 1.21 -9.95 0.86
C ASP A 264 2.17 -10.87 1.63
N VAL A 265 2.68 -10.35 2.74
CA VAL A 265 3.69 -11.03 3.54
C VAL A 265 3.06 -12.26 4.16
N ASP A 266 3.61 -13.43 3.86
CA ASP A 266 3.28 -14.68 4.57
C ASP A 266 3.93 -14.67 5.97
N PRO A 267 3.16 -14.46 7.06
CA PRO A 267 3.71 -14.33 8.39
C PRO A 267 3.97 -15.72 9.02
N PRO A 268 4.83 -15.81 10.06
CA PRO A 268 4.90 -17.03 10.86
C PRO A 268 3.53 -17.37 11.47
N THR A 269 3.16 -18.65 11.54
CA THR A 269 1.83 -19.10 12.02
C THR A 269 1.44 -18.54 13.39
N ALA A 270 2.40 -18.33 14.29
CA ALA A 270 2.14 -17.78 15.62
C ALA A 270 1.81 -16.28 15.61
N SER A 271 2.05 -15.59 14.50
CA SER A 271 1.83 -14.15 14.30
C SER A 271 0.81 -13.88 13.19
N ASP A 272 0.18 -14.92 12.65
CA ASP A 272 -0.79 -14.83 11.58
C ASP A 272 -2.16 -14.36 12.10
N SER A 273 -2.51 -13.12 11.78
CA SER A 273 -3.81 -12.51 12.11
C SER A 273 -4.87 -12.71 11.03
N SER A 274 -4.52 -13.28 9.86
CA SER A 274 -5.41 -13.41 8.69
C SER A 274 -6.65 -14.29 8.92
N HIS A 275 -6.68 -15.03 10.03
CA HIS A 275 -7.79 -15.88 10.47
C HIS A 275 -8.53 -15.38 11.72
N SER A 276 -8.21 -14.17 12.20
CA SER A 276 -8.66 -13.67 13.50
C SER A 276 -10.01 -12.94 13.49
N VAL A 277 -10.68 -12.85 12.34
CA VAL A 277 -11.94 -12.09 12.13
C VAL A 277 -13.11 -13.00 11.78
#